data_AF-R0GFM3-F1
#
_entry.id   AF-R0GFM3-F1
#
_cell.length_a   1.000
_cell.length_b   1.000
_cell.length_c   1.000
_cell.angle_alpha   90.00
_cell.angle_beta   90.00
_cell.angle_gamma   90.00
#
_symmetry.space_group_name_H-M   'P 1'
#
loop_
_entity.id
_entity.type
_entity.pdbx_description
1 polymer ?
#
loop_
_entity_poly.entity_id
_entity_poly.type
_entity_poly.pdbx_seq_one_letter_code
_entity_poly.pdbx_strand_id
1 'polypeptide(L)'
;MSRLAEEKYNRLTSHLIRSCVTPDILKRVTTLIVEKAVLEPTSCPMYAQLCYDIHNKLPKLPPKTMVSGEITFKKVLLNTMQKVFEGTYELSEEIRKMNAPDQKEERIDKERLLKLRNLGNLRFVGELFLKQMIPEKIVHHIVQELLGADKKMCPPDDDLEALSLSQDYRQQA
;
A
#
# COMPACT_ATOMS: atom_id res chain seq x y z
N MET A 1 15.82 -6.31 -16.83
CA MET A 1 15.08 -5.16 -17.44
C MET A 1 15.78 -4.80 -18.74
N SER A 2 15.05 -4.49 -19.81
CA SER A 2 15.68 -4.02 -21.05
C SER A 2 16.09 -2.54 -20.91
N ARG A 3 17.13 -2.10 -21.62
CA ARG A 3 17.61 -0.70 -21.58
C ARG A 3 16.52 0.31 -21.91
N LEU A 4 15.63 -0.04 -22.85
CA LEU A 4 14.47 0.77 -23.23
C LEU A 4 13.43 0.89 -22.12
N ALA A 5 13.22 -0.19 -21.34
CA ALA A 5 12.30 -0.15 -20.20
C ALA A 5 12.87 0.72 -19.06
N GLU A 6 14.18 0.69 -18.85
CA GLU A 6 14.89 1.50 -17.86
C GLU A 6 14.88 3.00 -18.22
N GLU A 7 15.14 3.35 -19.49
CA GLU A 7 15.05 4.75 -19.95
C GLU A 7 13.62 5.31 -19.84
N LYS A 8 12.60 4.51 -20.21
CA LYS A 8 11.19 4.90 -20.04
C LYS A 8 10.82 5.06 -18.57
N TYR A 9 11.28 4.15 -17.71
CA TYR A 9 11.09 4.24 -16.26
C TYR A 9 11.70 5.52 -15.69
N ASN A 10 12.96 5.80 -16.01
CA ASN A 10 13.66 6.99 -15.50
C ASN A 10 13.00 8.30 -15.93
N ARG A 11 12.52 8.38 -17.18
CA ARG A 11 11.76 9.55 -17.66
C ARG A 11 10.42 9.70 -16.94
N LEU A 12 9.69 8.60 -16.74
CA LEU A 12 8.40 8.62 -16.04
C LEU A 12 8.56 9.06 -14.58
N THR A 13 9.53 8.48 -13.87
CA THR A 13 9.85 8.80 -12.48
C THR A 13 10.29 10.26 -12.34
N SER A 14 11.16 10.75 -13.23
CA SER A 14 11.62 12.14 -13.22
C SER A 14 10.47 13.13 -13.46
N HIS A 15 9.55 12.80 -14.38
CA HIS A 15 8.39 13.64 -14.63
C HIS A 15 7.42 13.63 -13.45
N LEU A 16 7.14 12.46 -12.88
CA LEU A 16 6.33 12.30 -11.67
C LEU A 16 6.87 13.14 -10.51
N ILE A 17 8.16 13.08 -10.22
CA ILE A 17 8.76 13.87 -9.13
C ILE A 17 8.62 15.37 -9.37
N ARG A 18 8.82 15.84 -10.63
CA ARG A 18 8.66 17.25 -10.98
C ARG A 18 7.22 17.75 -10.92
N SER A 19 6.23 16.86 -11.14
CA SER A 19 4.82 17.22 -11.20
C SER A 19 4.03 16.90 -9.92
N CYS A 20 4.57 16.07 -9.02
CA CYS A 20 4.06 15.80 -7.67
C CYS A 20 4.29 16.98 -6.70
N VAL A 21 3.86 18.18 -7.11
CA VAL A 21 4.07 19.44 -6.35
C VAL A 21 2.98 19.64 -5.29
N THR A 22 1.85 18.93 -5.37
CA THR A 22 0.75 19.06 -4.41
C THR A 22 0.40 17.72 -3.73
N PRO A 23 -0.08 17.75 -2.47
CA PRO A 23 -0.54 16.55 -1.75
C PRO A 23 -1.62 15.75 -2.51
N ASP A 24 -2.49 16.43 -3.27
CA ASP A 24 -3.56 15.78 -4.04
C ASP A 24 -3.02 14.99 -5.23
N ILE A 25 -2.03 15.53 -5.95
CA ILE A 25 -1.35 14.81 -7.03
C ILE A 25 -0.63 13.60 -6.44
N LEU A 26 0.07 13.78 -5.31
CA LEU A 26 0.76 12.68 -4.64
C LEU A 26 -0.19 11.54 -4.26
N LYS A 27 -1.35 11.87 -3.71
CA LYS A 27 -2.39 10.89 -3.37
C LYS A 27 -2.91 10.16 -4.60
N ARG A 28 -3.19 10.88 -5.70
CA ARG A 28 -3.66 10.29 -6.97
C ARG A 28 -2.62 9.35 -7.58
N VAL A 29 -1.36 9.77 -7.64
CA VAL A 29 -0.25 8.94 -8.13
C VAL A 29 -0.10 7.69 -7.27
N THR A 30 -0.13 7.84 -5.95
CA THR A 30 -0.03 6.71 -5.03
C THR A 30 -1.18 5.72 -5.23
N THR A 31 -2.42 6.23 -5.35
CA THR A 31 -3.61 5.42 -5.63
C THR A 31 -3.44 4.62 -6.91
N LEU A 32 -3.01 5.26 -8.00
CA LEU A 32 -2.80 4.61 -9.27
C LEU A 32 -1.72 3.52 -9.19
N ILE A 33 -0.61 3.77 -8.48
CA ILE A 33 0.45 2.77 -8.29
C ILE A 33 -0.10 1.54 -7.55
N VAL A 34 -0.82 1.76 -6.45
CA VAL A 34 -1.38 0.65 -5.66
C VAL A 34 -2.40 -0.13 -6.49
N GLU A 35 -3.38 0.54 -7.11
CA GLU A 35 -4.40 -0.10 -7.95
C GLU A 35 -3.79 -0.91 -9.11
N LYS A 36 -2.71 -0.40 -9.69
CA LYS A 36 -1.98 -1.12 -10.74
C LYS A 36 -1.21 -2.31 -10.20
N ALA A 37 -0.53 -2.17 -9.07
CA ALA A 37 0.21 -3.26 -8.46
C ALA A 37 -0.68 -4.45 -8.09
N VAL A 38 -1.92 -4.20 -7.64
CA VAL A 38 -2.85 -5.28 -7.28
C VAL A 38 -3.43 -6.01 -8.49
N LEU A 39 -3.49 -5.35 -9.65
CA LEU A 39 -4.00 -5.93 -10.90
C LEU A 39 -2.90 -6.50 -11.80
N GLU A 40 -1.64 -6.11 -11.58
CA GLU A 40 -0.50 -6.53 -12.38
C GLU A 40 0.59 -7.15 -11.48
N PRO A 41 0.34 -8.33 -10.87
CA PRO A 41 1.24 -8.88 -9.85
C PRO A 41 2.67 -9.03 -10.35
N THR A 42 2.87 -9.42 -11.62
CA THR A 42 4.20 -9.60 -12.25
C THR A 42 5.08 -8.33 -12.17
N SER A 43 4.45 -7.16 -12.14
CA SER A 43 5.09 -5.83 -12.13
C SER A 43 5.29 -5.24 -10.73
N CYS A 44 4.85 -5.91 -9.65
CA CYS A 44 5.03 -5.43 -8.27
C CYS A 44 6.44 -4.95 -7.91
N PRO A 45 7.56 -5.60 -8.33
CA PRO A 45 8.90 -5.11 -8.02
C PRO A 45 9.16 -3.70 -8.58
N MET A 46 8.65 -3.41 -9.78
CA MET A 46 8.78 -2.11 -10.42
C MET A 46 7.96 -1.05 -9.69
N TYR A 47 6.73 -1.39 -9.28
CA TYR A 47 5.87 -0.49 -8.50
C TYR A 47 6.47 -0.18 -7.12
N ALA A 48 7.04 -1.18 -6.44
CA ALA A 48 7.70 -0.98 -5.14
C ALA A 48 8.95 -0.10 -5.28
N GLN A 49 9.74 -0.30 -6.35
CA GLN A 49 10.85 0.59 -6.67
C GLN A 49 10.38 2.03 -6.93
N LEU A 50 9.24 2.21 -7.61
CA LEU A 50 8.69 3.54 -7.86
C LEU A 50 8.26 4.22 -6.55
N CYS A 51 7.62 3.49 -5.63
CA CYS A 51 7.32 4.00 -4.29
C CYS A 51 8.58 4.43 -3.54
N TYR A 52 9.65 3.63 -3.59
CA TYR A 52 10.94 3.96 -2.97
C TYR A 52 11.56 5.22 -3.58
N ASP A 53 11.59 5.32 -4.90
CA ASP A 53 12.12 6.47 -5.62
C ASP A 53 11.34 7.75 -5.29
N ILE A 54 10.01 7.68 -5.29
CA ILE A 54 9.14 8.80 -4.93
C ILE A 54 9.42 9.24 -3.49
N HIS A 55 9.52 8.30 -2.55
CA HIS A 55 9.79 8.61 -1.15
C HIS A 55 11.11 9.36 -0.94
N ASN A 56 12.18 8.92 -1.61
CA ASN A 56 13.52 9.48 -1.41
C ASN A 56 13.79 10.74 -2.23
N LYS A 57 13.09 10.94 -3.36
CA LYS A 57 13.33 12.05 -4.29
C LYS A 57 12.31 13.19 -4.16
N LEU A 58 11.21 12.99 -3.43
CA LEU A 58 10.25 14.06 -3.16
C LEU A 58 10.85 15.10 -2.20
N PRO A 59 10.74 16.40 -2.50
CA PRO A 59 10.98 17.43 -1.51
C PRO A 59 9.98 17.29 -0.36
N LYS A 60 10.39 17.65 0.87
CA LYS A 60 9.49 17.65 2.03
C LYS A 60 8.29 18.56 1.74
N LEU A 61 7.09 18.00 1.83
CA LEU A 61 5.85 18.76 1.64
C LEU A 61 5.60 19.62 2.88
N PRO A 62 5.16 20.89 2.71
CA PRO A 62 4.81 21.73 3.84
C PRO A 62 3.63 21.12 4.61
N PRO A 63 3.63 21.19 5.96
CA PRO A 63 2.52 20.69 6.76
C PRO A 63 1.23 21.46 6.42
N LYS A 64 0.11 20.75 6.33
CA LYS A 64 -1.20 21.35 5.97
C LYS A 64 -1.78 22.22 7.10
N THR A 65 -1.34 21.99 8.35
CA THR A 65 -1.71 22.73 9.57
C THR A 65 -0.62 22.52 10.63
N MET A 66 -0.49 23.42 11.64
CA MET A 66 0.47 23.24 12.74
C MET A 66 0.22 22.01 13.63
N VAL A 67 -0.97 21.40 13.53
CA VAL A 67 -1.43 20.28 14.37
C VAL A 67 -1.32 18.93 13.67
N SER A 68 -1.30 18.92 12.34
CA SER A 68 -1.14 17.72 11.53
C SER A 68 0.32 17.58 11.17
N GLY A 69 1.00 16.59 11.75
CA GLY A 69 2.40 16.26 11.44
C GLY A 69 2.67 16.13 9.93
N GLU A 70 3.95 16.18 9.56
CA GLU A 70 4.42 16.14 8.16
C GLU A 70 3.69 15.04 7.34
N ILE A 71 3.05 15.41 6.23
CA ILE A 71 2.45 14.43 5.31
C ILE A 71 3.59 13.76 4.55
N THR A 72 4.01 12.59 5.04
CA THR A 72 5.02 11.78 4.37
C THR A 72 4.39 10.89 3.29
N PHE A 73 5.17 10.60 2.24
CA PHE A 73 4.76 9.63 1.23
C PHE A 73 4.39 8.27 1.84
N LYS A 74 5.13 7.83 2.87
CA LYS A 74 4.84 6.58 3.58
C LYS A 74 3.44 6.58 4.19
N LYS A 75 3.00 7.67 4.83
CA LYS A 75 1.64 7.79 5.37
C LYS A 75 0.57 7.71 4.27
N VAL A 76 0.80 8.40 3.15
CA VAL A 76 -0.11 8.35 1.99
C VAL A 76 -0.18 6.93 1.40
N LEU A 77 0.96 6.25 1.27
CA LEU A 77 1.06 4.88 0.77
C LEU A 77 0.29 3.91 1.67
N LEU A 78 0.52 3.93 2.97
CA LEU A 78 -0.15 3.04 3.93
C LEU A 78 -1.67 3.24 3.93
N ASN A 79 -2.14 4.48 3.98
CA ASN A 79 -3.57 4.79 3.92
C ASN A 79 -4.22 4.36 2.60
N THR A 80 -3.47 4.42 1.50
CA THR A 80 -3.95 3.98 0.19
C THR A 80 -4.02 2.46 0.13
N MET A 81 -2.99 1.76 0.62
CA MET A 81 -2.97 0.31 0.72
C MET A 81 -4.17 -0.20 1.51
N GLN A 82 -4.40 0.36 2.71
CA GLN A 82 -5.54 -0.03 3.56
C GLN A 82 -6.88 0.04 2.80
N LYS A 83 -7.15 1.14 2.09
CA LYS A 83 -8.39 1.28 1.30
C LYS A 83 -8.51 0.25 0.19
N VAL A 84 -7.40 -0.07 -0.47
CA VAL A 84 -7.40 -1.07 -1.54
C VAL A 84 -7.61 -2.49 -0.98
N PHE A 85 -7.08 -2.76 0.23
CA PHE A 85 -7.36 -4.00 0.97
C PHE A 85 -8.83 -4.09 1.40
N GLU A 86 -9.39 -3.02 1.98
CA GLU A 86 -10.81 -2.93 2.35
C GLU A 86 -11.71 -3.20 1.14
N GLY A 87 -11.44 -2.59 -0.02
CA GLY A 87 -12.18 -2.87 -1.25
C GLY A 87 -12.02 -4.29 -1.81
N THR A 88 -10.97 -5.03 -1.42
CA THR A 88 -10.83 -6.46 -1.75
C THR A 88 -11.69 -7.31 -0.81
N TYR A 89 -11.78 -6.93 0.47
CA TYR A 89 -12.68 -7.56 1.45
C TYR A 89 -14.16 -7.36 1.09
N GLU A 90 -14.53 -6.13 0.71
CA GLU A 90 -15.89 -5.81 0.23
C GLU A 90 -16.30 -6.67 -0.97
N LEU A 91 -15.40 -6.84 -1.95
CA LEU A 91 -15.62 -7.71 -3.10
C LEU A 91 -15.82 -9.18 -2.67
N SER A 92 -15.04 -9.66 -1.70
CA SER A 92 -15.19 -11.02 -1.15
C SER A 92 -16.57 -11.21 -0.49
N GLU A 93 -17.02 -10.22 0.29
CA GLU A 93 -18.33 -10.23 0.93
C GLU A 93 -19.47 -10.13 -0.07
N GLU A 94 -19.30 -9.36 -1.15
CA GLU A 94 -20.24 -9.29 -2.26
C GLU A 94 -20.40 -10.66 -2.93
N ILE A 95 -19.29 -11.31 -3.32
CA ILE A 95 -19.27 -12.65 -3.92
C ILE A 95 -19.99 -13.66 -3.02
N ARG A 96 -19.77 -13.60 -1.70
CA ARG A 96 -20.41 -14.51 -0.72
C ARG A 96 -21.94 -14.39 -0.70
N LYS A 97 -22.48 -13.23 -1.08
CA LYS A 97 -23.93 -12.97 -1.13
C LYS A 97 -24.57 -13.37 -2.47
N MET A 98 -23.78 -13.66 -3.50
CA MET A 98 -24.26 -14.01 -4.85
C MET A 98 -24.66 -15.48 -4.96
N ASN A 99 -25.91 -15.78 -4.58
CA ASN A 99 -26.44 -17.15 -4.52
C ASN A 99 -27.41 -17.49 -5.66
N ALA A 100 -27.83 -16.50 -6.46
CA ALA A 100 -28.84 -16.73 -7.49
C ALA A 100 -28.25 -17.41 -8.74
N PRO A 101 -28.98 -18.32 -9.42
CA PRO A 101 -28.46 -19.04 -10.59
C PRO A 101 -28.07 -18.14 -11.77
N ASP A 102 -28.80 -17.05 -11.98
CA ASP A 102 -28.56 -16.02 -13.01
C ASP A 102 -27.28 -15.20 -12.75
N GLN A 103 -26.81 -15.15 -11.50
CA GLN A 103 -25.56 -14.47 -11.12
C GLN A 103 -24.30 -15.34 -11.29
N LYS A 104 -24.44 -16.60 -11.75
CA LYS A 104 -23.32 -17.55 -11.77
C LYS A 104 -22.12 -17.05 -12.56
N GLU A 105 -22.36 -16.46 -13.74
CA GLU A 105 -21.28 -15.99 -14.61
C GLU A 105 -20.58 -14.75 -14.02
N GLU A 106 -21.35 -13.77 -13.53
CA GLU A 106 -20.82 -12.60 -12.84
C GLU A 106 -20.01 -12.98 -11.59
N ARG A 107 -20.49 -13.96 -10.81
CA ARG A 107 -19.77 -14.47 -9.64
C ARG A 107 -18.41 -15.07 -10.02
N ILE A 108 -18.35 -15.87 -11.10
CA ILE A 108 -17.10 -16.47 -11.58
C ILE A 108 -16.08 -15.39 -11.96
N ASP A 109 -16.51 -14.33 -12.65
CA ASP A 109 -15.61 -13.24 -13.03
C ASP A 109 -15.14 -12.42 -11.82
N LYS A 110 -16.01 -12.18 -10.84
CA LYS A 110 -15.62 -11.55 -9.56
C LYS A 110 -14.68 -12.44 -8.75
N GLU A 111 -14.88 -13.75 -8.71
CA GLU A 111 -13.96 -14.70 -8.07
C GLU A 111 -12.56 -14.69 -8.72
N ARG A 112 -12.50 -14.60 -10.05
CA ARG A 112 -11.22 -14.43 -10.78
C ARG A 112 -10.54 -13.13 -10.43
N LEU A 113 -11.29 -12.02 -10.40
CA LEU A 113 -10.77 -10.71 -10.01
C LEU A 113 -10.29 -10.70 -8.55
N LEU A 114 -11.03 -11.31 -7.63
CA LEU A 114 -10.65 -11.44 -6.22
C LEU A 114 -9.32 -12.19 -6.07
N LYS A 115 -9.16 -13.32 -6.76
CA LYS A 115 -7.90 -14.10 -6.78
C LYS A 115 -6.73 -13.26 -7.30
N LEU A 116 -6.94 -12.50 -8.38
CA LEU A 116 -5.93 -11.61 -8.94
C LEU A 116 -5.52 -10.53 -7.92
N ARG A 117 -6.49 -9.82 -7.33
CA ARG A 117 -6.26 -8.77 -6.34
C ARG A 117 -5.54 -9.31 -5.10
N ASN A 118 -5.91 -10.49 -4.61
CA ASN A 118 -5.25 -11.13 -3.47
C ASN A 118 -3.78 -11.45 -3.76
N LEU A 119 -3.49 -12.01 -4.93
CA LEU A 119 -2.11 -12.29 -5.35
C LEU A 119 -1.30 -11.00 -5.50
N GLY A 120 -1.86 -9.98 -6.16
CA GLY A 120 -1.22 -8.68 -6.33
C GLY A 120 -0.97 -7.98 -4.99
N ASN A 121 -1.95 -7.98 -4.08
CA ASN A 121 -1.81 -7.47 -2.72
C ASN A 121 -0.64 -8.11 -1.98
N LEU A 122 -0.63 -9.45 -1.90
CA LEU A 122 0.41 -10.19 -1.19
C LEU A 122 1.80 -9.92 -1.77
N ARG A 123 1.90 -9.97 -3.10
CA ARG A 123 3.18 -9.74 -3.78
C ARG A 123 3.65 -8.30 -3.59
N PHE A 124 2.76 -7.33 -3.74
CA PHE A 124 3.13 -5.92 -3.62
C PHE A 124 3.57 -5.55 -2.19
N VAL A 125 2.87 -6.06 -1.17
CA VAL A 125 3.30 -5.93 0.23
C VAL A 125 4.69 -6.52 0.44
N GLY A 126 4.95 -7.73 -0.08
CA GLY A 126 6.28 -8.35 0.01
C GLY A 126 7.37 -7.48 -0.61
N GLU A 127 7.15 -6.96 -1.82
CA GLU A 127 8.11 -6.08 -2.50
C GLU A 127 8.32 -4.75 -1.75
N LEU A 128 7.26 -4.16 -1.19
CA LEU A 128 7.37 -2.95 -0.37
C LEU A 128 8.14 -3.20 0.93
N PHE A 129 7.96 -4.36 1.56
CA PHE A 129 8.72 -4.75 2.74
C PHE A 129 10.21 -4.88 2.43
N LEU A 130 10.56 -5.56 1.32
CA LEU A 130 11.95 -5.66 0.85
C LEU A 130 12.59 -4.30 0.57
N LYS A 131 11.80 -3.29 0.21
CA LYS A 131 12.24 -1.90 -0.01
C LYS A 131 12.18 -1.03 1.25
N GLN A 132 11.86 -1.59 2.42
CA GLN A 132 11.69 -0.86 3.69
C GLN A 132 10.66 0.29 3.59
N MET A 133 9.66 0.11 2.73
CA MET A 133 8.59 1.07 2.48
C MET A 133 7.39 0.88 3.42
N ILE A 134 7.27 -0.29 4.05
CA ILE A 134 6.29 -0.59 5.08
C ILE A 134 6.98 -1.15 6.33
N PRO A 135 6.49 -0.84 7.53
CA PRO A 135 7.06 -1.35 8.78
C PRO A 135 6.74 -2.83 8.96
N GLU A 136 7.64 -3.54 9.66
CA GLU A 136 7.54 -4.98 9.95
C GLU A 136 6.22 -5.37 10.61
N LYS A 137 5.70 -4.52 11.52
CA LYS A 137 4.41 -4.73 12.20
C LYS A 137 3.24 -4.98 11.24
N ILE A 138 3.24 -4.34 10.08
CA ILE A 138 2.18 -4.51 9.07
C ILE A 138 2.31 -5.87 8.39
N VAL A 139 3.53 -6.32 8.13
CA VAL A 139 3.78 -7.63 7.53
C VAL A 139 3.38 -8.75 8.48
N HIS A 140 3.75 -8.64 9.76
CA HIS A 140 3.31 -9.59 10.80
C HIS A 140 1.79 -9.71 10.86
N HIS A 141 1.09 -8.58 10.85
CA HIS A 141 -0.37 -8.57 10.86
C HIS A 141 -0.98 -9.27 9.64
N ILE A 142 -0.46 -9.00 8.44
CA ILE A 142 -0.92 -9.66 7.20
C ILE A 142 -0.68 -11.18 7.26
N VAL A 143 0.49 -11.60 7.76
CA VAL A 143 0.80 -13.02 7.94
C VAL A 143 -0.16 -13.67 8.95
N GLN A 144 -0.46 -13.00 10.06
CA GLN A 144 -1.42 -13.49 11.05
C GLN A 144 -2.83 -13.64 10.47
N GLU A 145 -3.31 -12.67 9.69
CA GLU A 145 -4.61 -12.77 9.00
C GLU A 145 -4.62 -13.94 8.00
N LEU A 146 -3.56 -14.12 7.22
CA LEU A 146 -3.45 -15.24 6.26
C LEU A 146 -3.42 -16.61 6.95
N LEU A 147 -2.81 -16.69 8.13
CA LEU A 147 -2.78 -17.91 8.96
C LEU A 147 -4.08 -18.11 9.76
N GLY A 148 -5.06 -17.20 9.65
CA GLY A 148 -6.31 -17.24 10.40
C GLY A 148 -6.13 -17.00 11.91
N ALA A 149 -5.00 -16.40 12.30
CA ALA A 149 -4.59 -16.21 13.68
C ALA A 149 -5.11 -14.90 14.30
N ASP A 150 -5.56 -13.92 13.50
CA ASP A 150 -6.14 -12.69 14.03
C ASP A 150 -7.32 -12.19 13.19
N LYS A 151 -8.41 -11.84 13.88
CA LYS A 151 -9.59 -11.13 13.35
C LYS A 151 -9.54 -9.75 14.00
N LYS A 152 -8.92 -8.76 13.36
CA LYS A 152 -9.17 -7.31 13.54
C LYS A 152 -8.11 -6.49 12.84
N MET A 153 -8.54 -5.86 11.75
CA MET A 153 -7.88 -4.77 11.03
C MET A 153 -7.24 -3.74 11.98
N CYS A 154 -5.96 -3.46 11.73
CA CYS A 154 -5.14 -2.29 12.11
C CYS A 154 -5.49 -1.52 13.40
N PRO A 155 -4.55 -1.39 14.37
CA PRO A 155 -4.65 -0.32 15.36
C PRO A 155 -4.62 1.04 14.65
N PRO A 156 -5.52 1.98 15.00
CA PRO A 156 -5.44 3.36 14.52
C PRO A 156 -4.11 4.00 14.95
N ASP A 157 -3.70 5.00 14.18
CA ASP A 157 -2.40 5.70 14.15
C ASP A 157 -1.87 6.30 15.49
N ASP A 158 -2.46 6.00 16.65
CA ASP A 158 -2.13 6.65 17.94
C ASP A 158 -1.06 5.93 18.78
N ASP A 159 -0.57 4.75 18.40
CA ASP A 159 0.50 4.06 19.15
C ASP A 159 1.93 4.36 18.67
N LEU A 160 2.14 5.49 17.98
CA LEU A 160 3.49 6.00 17.73
C LEU A 160 4.09 6.73 18.95
N GLU A 161 3.28 7.13 19.94
CA GLU A 161 3.78 7.74 21.19
C GLU A 161 4.06 6.72 22.33
N ALA A 162 3.48 5.51 22.26
CA ALA A 162 3.79 4.46 23.25
C ALA A 162 5.22 3.90 23.08
N LEU A 163 5.80 4.00 21.87
CA LEU A 163 7.16 3.54 21.61
C LEU A 163 8.25 4.53 22.04
N SER A 164 7.93 5.82 22.21
CA SER A 164 8.84 6.79 22.83
C SER A 164 8.96 6.65 24.35
N LEU A 165 7.99 6.04 25.02
CA LEU A 165 8.02 5.85 26.49
C LEU A 165 8.75 4.56 26.92
N SER A 166 9.12 3.69 25.96
CA SER A 166 9.79 2.42 26.28
C SER A 166 11.33 2.48 26.18
N GLN A 167 11.89 3.62 25.74
CA GLN A 167 13.34 3.83 25.67
C GLN A 167 13.94 4.58 26.87
N ASP A 168 13.12 5.22 27.72
CA ASP A 168 13.61 5.94 28.91
C ASP A 168 13.85 5.04 30.14
N TYR A 169 13.33 3.82 30.17
CA TYR A 169 13.53 2.90 31.30
C TYR A 169 14.80 2.04 31.25
N ARG A 170 15.62 2.16 30.19
CA ARG A 170 16.82 1.33 30.01
C ARG A 170 18.15 2.03 30.34
N GLN A 171 18.14 3.21 30.96
CA GLN A 171 19.34 3.90 31.46
C GLN A 171 19.34 4.21 32.97
N GLN A 172 18.44 3.62 33.77
CA GLN A 172 18.48 3.78 35.25
C GLN A 172 18.38 2.45 36.04
N ALA A 173 18.89 1.35 35.50
CA ALA A 173 19.13 0.12 36.27
C ALA A 173 20.52 -0.43 36.01
#